data_AF-A0A2G8HXV6-F1
#
_entry.id   AF-A0A2G8HXV6-F1
#
_cell.length_a   1.000
_cell.length_b   1.000
_cell.length_c   1.000
_cell.angle_alpha   90.00
_cell.angle_beta   90.00
_cell.angle_gamma   90.00
#
_symmetry.space_group_name_H-M   'P 1'
#
loop_
_entity.id
_entity.type
_entity.pdbx_description
1 polymer ?
#
loop_
_entity_poly.entity_id
_entity_poly.type
_entity_poly.pdbx_seq_one_letter_code
_entity_poly.pdbx_strand_id
1 'polypeptide(L)'
;MKIYSLFIFSLLFTLSSFSAVVESSWNDQYQKEISFYCGENDTLCSDLCGEATMCKVPEETCHNCIGTSITLTYIFNYMSKAYTNTGVSALSGDVLELLKSGDFVTFSSRSIYNHVDSFNSMTLRQNFKKLCSDGTRYPIVIFNKSKRTQKVSDVRFVFCNDGIYEMNFSNDLILNFEENQKNTLF
;
A
#
# COMPACT_ATOMS: atom_id res chain seq x y z
N MET A 1 38.04 -5.68 -31.39
CA MET A 1 37.63 -5.18 -30.05
C MET A 1 36.57 -4.07 -30.05
N LYS A 2 35.99 -3.65 -31.20
CA LYS A 2 34.94 -2.60 -31.22
C LYS A 2 33.50 -3.13 -31.29
N ILE A 3 33.30 -4.41 -31.62
CA ILE A 3 31.97 -5.02 -31.81
C ILE A 3 31.30 -5.40 -30.48
N TYR A 4 32.09 -5.86 -29.49
CA TYR A 4 31.56 -6.21 -28.16
C TYR A 4 31.02 -5.01 -27.37
N SER A 5 31.54 -3.80 -27.63
CA SER A 5 31.05 -2.58 -26.97
C SER A 5 29.65 -2.16 -27.44
N LEU A 6 29.24 -2.57 -28.64
CA LEU A 6 27.92 -2.25 -29.21
C LEU A 6 26.83 -3.18 -28.66
N PHE A 7 27.18 -4.43 -28.33
CA PHE A 7 26.27 -5.38 -27.69
C PHE A 7 26.00 -5.06 -26.21
N ILE A 8 26.97 -4.53 -25.47
CA ILE A 8 26.78 -4.15 -24.06
C ILE A 8 25.83 -2.94 -23.92
N PHE A 9 25.83 -2.02 -24.90
CA PHE A 9 24.92 -0.86 -24.86
C PHE A 9 23.46 -1.22 -25.19
N SER A 10 23.24 -2.28 -26.00
CA SER A 10 21.89 -2.76 -26.33
C SER A 10 21.24 -3.59 -25.20
N LEU A 11 22.03 -4.14 -24.28
CA LEU A 11 21.52 -4.95 -23.16
C LEU A 11 21.03 -4.09 -21.98
N LEU A 12 21.32 -2.79 -21.97
CA LEU A 12 20.95 -1.87 -20.88
C LEU A 12 19.56 -1.26 -21.01
N PHE A 13 18.81 -1.57 -22.08
CA PHE A 13 17.52 -0.93 -22.37
C PHE A 13 16.27 -1.78 -22.06
N THR A 14 16.40 -2.99 -21.50
CA THR A 14 15.24 -3.88 -21.26
C THR A 14 14.79 -3.96 -19.80
N LEU A 15 15.22 -3.04 -18.95
CA LEU A 15 14.62 -2.91 -17.60
C LEU A 15 13.40 -2.00 -17.68
N SER A 16 12.30 -2.54 -18.22
CA SER A 16 10.98 -1.93 -18.09
C SER A 16 10.52 -2.13 -16.65
N SER A 17 10.83 -1.16 -15.79
CA SER A 17 10.26 -1.03 -14.45
C SER A 17 8.75 -0.85 -14.56
N PHE A 18 7.99 -1.70 -13.86
CA PHE A 18 6.56 -1.54 -13.68
C PHE A 18 6.29 -0.15 -13.08
N SER A 19 5.52 0.67 -13.79
CA SER A 19 5.22 2.04 -13.40
C SER A 19 3.70 2.24 -13.45
N ALA A 20 2.97 1.49 -12.62
CA ALA A 20 1.59 1.84 -12.32
C ALA A 20 1.60 2.96 -11.27
N VAL A 21 1.10 4.14 -11.63
CA VAL A 21 0.81 5.16 -10.62
C VAL A 21 -0.49 4.75 -9.95
N VAL A 22 -0.48 4.68 -8.62
CA VAL A 22 -1.65 4.29 -7.84
C VAL A 22 -2.10 5.47 -7.00
N GLU A 23 -3.39 5.80 -7.09
CA GLU A 23 -4.02 6.86 -6.32
C GLU A 23 -5.22 6.32 -5.55
N SER A 24 -5.47 6.89 -4.37
CA SER A 24 -6.69 6.61 -3.60
C SER A 24 -7.53 7.88 -3.51
N SER A 25 -8.80 7.77 -3.88
CA SER A 25 -9.77 8.87 -3.94
C SER A 25 -11.14 8.43 -3.41
N TRP A 26 -12.00 9.40 -3.19
CA TRP A 26 -13.43 9.18 -2.94
C TRP A 26 -14.20 9.67 -4.16
N ASN A 27 -15.15 8.88 -4.64
CA ASN A 27 -16.02 9.27 -5.75
C ASN A 27 -17.25 10.07 -5.26
N ASP A 28 -18.05 10.56 -6.20
CA ASP A 28 -19.26 11.37 -5.91
C ASP A 28 -20.34 10.60 -5.12
N GLN A 29 -20.22 9.28 -5.04
CA GLN A 29 -21.11 8.40 -4.28
C GLN A 29 -20.57 8.12 -2.87
N TYR A 30 -19.52 8.83 -2.43
CA TYR A 30 -18.83 8.62 -1.15
C TYR A 30 -18.33 7.18 -0.99
N GLN A 31 -17.91 6.57 -2.08
CA GLN A 31 -17.20 5.29 -2.06
C GLN A 31 -15.72 5.56 -2.30
N LYS A 32 -14.88 4.90 -1.51
CA LYS A 32 -13.45 4.97 -1.69
C LYS A 32 -13.06 4.08 -2.87
N GLU A 33 -12.15 4.55 -3.69
CA GLU A 33 -11.64 3.82 -4.85
C GLU A 33 -10.12 3.92 -4.92
N ILE A 34 -9.52 2.88 -5.51
CA ILE A 34 -8.12 2.91 -5.95
C ILE A 34 -8.12 3.06 -7.46
N SER A 35 -7.45 4.10 -7.95
CA SER A 35 -7.20 4.30 -9.37
C SER A 35 -5.80 3.84 -9.71
N PHE A 36 -5.70 2.91 -10.66
CA PHE A 36 -4.47 2.45 -11.27
C PHE A 36 -4.31 3.12 -12.62
N TYR A 37 -3.16 3.75 -12.85
CA TYR A 37 -2.79 4.32 -14.14
C TYR A 37 -1.64 3.50 -14.71
N CYS A 38 -1.93 2.67 -15.70
CA CYS A 38 -1.01 1.70 -16.27
C CYS A 38 -0.31 2.26 -17.52
N GLY A 39 0.98 1.94 -17.65
CA GLY A 39 1.74 2.19 -18.88
C GLY A 39 1.44 1.14 -19.95
N GLU A 40 1.89 1.38 -21.19
CA GLU A 40 1.61 0.51 -22.35
C GLU A 40 2.06 -0.95 -22.18
N ASN A 41 3.04 -1.21 -21.30
CA ASN A 41 3.60 -2.54 -21.04
C ASN A 41 3.07 -3.19 -19.75
N ASP A 42 2.15 -2.54 -19.02
CA ASP A 42 1.61 -3.07 -17.77
C ASP A 42 0.23 -3.70 -18.00
N THR A 43 0.10 -4.98 -17.67
CA THR A 43 -1.16 -5.72 -17.86
C THR A 43 -2.12 -5.58 -16.69
N LEU A 44 -1.71 -4.98 -15.56
CA LEU A 44 -2.50 -4.93 -14.33
C LEU A 44 -3.90 -4.34 -14.56
N CYS A 45 -4.01 -3.22 -15.29
CA CYS A 45 -5.29 -2.60 -15.60
C CYS A 45 -6.17 -3.49 -16.49
N SER A 46 -5.57 -4.16 -17.48
CA SER A 46 -6.28 -5.06 -18.38
C SER A 46 -6.78 -6.29 -17.63
N ASP A 47 -5.96 -6.85 -16.75
CA ASP A 47 -6.28 -8.02 -15.95
C ASP A 47 -7.34 -7.72 -14.87
N LEU A 48 -7.34 -6.50 -14.31
CA LEU A 48 -8.31 -6.07 -13.27
C LEU A 48 -9.64 -5.61 -13.84
N CYS A 49 -9.62 -4.70 -14.83
CA CYS A 49 -10.80 -3.99 -15.32
C CYS A 49 -11.13 -4.28 -16.79
N GLY A 50 -10.24 -4.95 -17.55
CA GLY A 50 -10.38 -5.07 -19.01
C GLY A 50 -9.96 -3.83 -19.79
N GLU A 51 -9.36 -2.84 -19.13
CA GLU A 51 -8.97 -1.55 -19.71
C GLU A 51 -7.44 -1.42 -19.79
N ALA A 52 -6.92 -0.81 -20.85
CA ALA A 52 -5.47 -0.78 -21.09
C ALA A 52 -4.71 0.24 -20.22
N THR A 53 -5.32 1.40 -19.94
CA THR A 53 -4.60 2.57 -19.42
C THR A 53 -5.02 2.99 -18.01
N MET A 54 -6.26 2.70 -17.63
CA MET A 54 -6.79 3.10 -16.33
C MET A 54 -7.77 2.06 -15.80
N CYS A 55 -7.63 1.71 -14.53
CA CYS A 55 -8.56 0.83 -13.84
C CYS A 55 -8.94 1.43 -12.49
N LYS A 56 -10.23 1.39 -12.16
CA LYS A 56 -10.75 1.85 -10.87
C LYS A 56 -11.31 0.65 -10.11
N VAL A 57 -10.76 0.38 -8.94
CA VAL A 57 -11.22 -0.69 -8.06
C VAL A 57 -11.91 -0.07 -6.85
N PRO A 58 -13.22 -0.32 -6.64
CA PRO A 58 -13.92 0.16 -5.46
C PRO A 58 -13.40 -0.55 -4.21
N GLU A 59 -13.18 0.20 -3.14
CA GLU A 59 -12.91 -0.31 -1.81
C GLU A 59 -14.22 -0.27 -1.01
N GLU A 60 -14.70 -1.43 -0.57
CA GLU A 60 -15.90 -1.48 0.26
C GLU A 60 -15.66 -0.74 1.58
N THR A 61 -16.52 0.23 1.87
CA THR A 61 -16.44 1.10 3.04
C THR A 61 -16.21 0.32 4.32
N CYS A 62 -15.05 0.52 4.92
CA CYS A 62 -14.76 -0.06 6.22
C CYS A 62 -15.54 0.69 7.32
N HIS A 63 -16.72 0.18 7.67
CA HIS A 63 -17.59 0.77 8.70
C HIS A 63 -16.91 0.89 10.07
N ASN A 64 -16.04 -0.07 10.41
CA ASN A 64 -15.25 -0.05 11.65
C ASN A 64 -13.94 0.76 11.53
N CYS A 65 -13.68 1.40 10.38
CA CYS A 65 -12.54 2.29 10.20
C CYS A 65 -12.88 3.76 10.45
N ILE A 66 -14.15 4.15 10.48
CA ILE A 66 -14.57 5.56 10.55
C ILE A 66 -14.69 6.06 12.01
N GLY A 67 -14.68 5.16 12.99
CA GLY A 67 -14.78 5.50 14.41
C GLY A 67 -13.89 4.62 15.27
N THR A 68 -12.81 5.19 15.78
CA THR A 68 -12.18 4.80 17.07
C THR A 68 -11.65 3.37 17.24
N SER A 69 -11.31 2.65 16.18
CA SER A 69 -10.60 1.38 16.38
C SER A 69 -9.15 1.64 16.84
N ILE A 70 -8.77 1.08 18.00
CA ILE A 70 -7.38 1.09 18.50
C ILE A 70 -6.40 0.63 17.41
N THR A 71 -6.84 -0.31 16.56
CA THR A 71 -6.10 -0.80 15.40
C THR A 71 -5.72 0.29 14.42
N LEU A 72 -6.63 1.22 14.07
CA LEU A 72 -6.28 2.31 13.15
C LEU A 72 -5.32 3.32 13.77
N THR A 73 -5.57 3.69 15.02
CA THR A 73 -4.66 4.54 15.78
C THR A 73 -3.26 3.93 15.81
N TYR A 74 -3.17 2.62 15.99
CA TYR A 74 -1.91 1.89 15.96
C TYR A 74 -1.29 1.90 14.55
N ILE A 75 -2.05 1.57 13.50
CA ILE A 75 -1.58 1.60 12.11
C ILE A 75 -0.94 2.96 11.77
N PHE A 76 -1.63 4.07 12.04
CA PHE A 76 -1.12 5.40 11.70
C PHE A 76 0.05 5.86 12.59
N ASN A 77 0.05 5.56 13.90
CA ASN A 77 1.16 5.91 14.81
C ASN A 77 2.45 5.14 14.54
N TYR A 78 2.31 3.88 14.11
CA TYR A 78 3.42 2.95 13.92
C TYR A 78 3.74 2.67 12.45
N MET A 79 3.11 3.42 11.52
CA MET A 79 3.51 3.42 10.12
C MET A 79 5.00 3.78 10.00
N SER A 80 5.75 3.00 9.21
CA SER A 80 7.21 3.09 9.08
C SER A 80 8.05 2.68 10.30
N LYS A 81 7.41 2.27 11.41
CA LYS A 81 8.10 1.74 12.61
C LYS A 81 7.86 0.23 12.73
N ALA A 82 6.60 -0.17 12.68
CA ALA A 82 6.19 -1.57 12.78
C ALA A 82 5.94 -2.20 11.42
N TYR A 83 5.62 -1.40 10.40
CA TYR A 83 5.38 -1.87 9.04
C TYR A 83 6.61 -1.58 8.19
N THR A 84 7.17 -2.63 7.58
CA THR A 84 8.40 -2.56 6.81
C THR A 84 8.20 -3.15 5.43
N ASN A 85 8.71 -2.45 4.41
CA ASN A 85 8.84 -2.98 3.07
C ASN A 85 9.98 -4.00 3.08
N THR A 86 9.71 -5.23 2.64
CA THR A 86 10.71 -6.31 2.65
C THR A 86 11.73 -6.18 1.52
N GLY A 87 11.48 -5.31 0.54
CA GLY A 87 12.24 -5.19 -0.71
C GLY A 87 11.92 -6.29 -1.73
N VAL A 88 11.04 -7.24 -1.38
CA VAL A 88 10.59 -8.31 -2.27
C VAL A 88 9.41 -7.80 -3.08
N SER A 89 9.55 -7.81 -4.41
CA SER A 89 8.45 -7.45 -5.31
C SER A 89 7.30 -8.45 -5.16
N ALA A 90 6.08 -7.93 -5.02
CA ALA A 90 4.89 -8.75 -4.89
C ALA A 90 4.59 -9.49 -6.19
N LEU A 91 4.11 -10.73 -6.09
CA LEU A 91 3.65 -11.49 -7.24
C LEU A 91 2.37 -10.86 -7.80
N SER A 92 2.34 -10.56 -9.10
CA SER A 92 1.18 -9.92 -9.74
C SER A 92 -0.12 -10.71 -9.55
N GLY A 93 -0.03 -12.05 -9.49
CA GLY A 93 -1.18 -12.93 -9.23
C GLY A 93 -1.81 -12.69 -7.86
N ASP A 94 -0.99 -12.55 -6.81
CA ASP A 94 -1.48 -12.35 -5.44
C ASP A 94 -2.11 -10.96 -5.27
N VAL A 95 -1.51 -9.95 -5.91
CA VAL A 95 -2.06 -8.60 -5.93
C VAL A 95 -3.40 -8.59 -6.66
N LEU A 96 -3.47 -9.23 -7.84
CA LEU A 96 -4.67 -9.33 -8.65
C LEU A 96 -5.79 -10.06 -7.91
N GLU A 97 -5.48 -11.17 -7.24
CA GLU A 97 -6.43 -11.95 -6.44
C GLU A 97 -7.01 -11.09 -5.30
N LEU A 98 -6.16 -10.39 -4.55
CA LEU A 98 -6.58 -9.54 -3.44
C LEU A 98 -7.46 -8.37 -3.91
N LEU A 99 -7.09 -7.71 -5.02
CA LEU A 99 -7.89 -6.60 -5.56
C LEU A 99 -9.24 -7.08 -6.10
N LYS A 100 -9.30 -8.26 -6.73
CA LYS A 100 -10.56 -8.84 -7.23
C LYS A 100 -11.46 -9.35 -6.11
N SER A 101 -10.91 -9.78 -4.98
CA SER A 101 -11.71 -10.29 -3.86
C SER A 101 -12.52 -9.19 -3.15
N GLY A 102 -12.04 -7.95 -3.20
CA GLY A 102 -12.59 -6.82 -2.44
C GLY A 102 -12.26 -6.85 -0.94
N ASP A 103 -11.45 -7.82 -0.50
CA ASP A 103 -11.13 -8.09 0.91
C ASP A 103 -9.94 -7.30 1.40
N PHE A 104 -9.92 -6.01 1.08
CA PHE A 104 -8.82 -5.15 1.40
C PHE A 104 -9.31 -3.78 1.89
N VAL A 105 -8.40 -3.09 2.57
CA VAL A 105 -8.47 -1.64 2.78
C VAL A 105 -7.12 -1.04 2.44
N THR A 106 -7.14 0.21 2.01
CA THR A 106 -5.90 0.95 1.76
C THR A 106 -5.68 2.08 2.74
N PHE A 107 -4.43 2.36 3.06
CA PHE A 107 -4.07 3.56 3.79
C PHE A 107 -2.92 4.30 3.11
N SER A 108 -2.95 5.62 3.24
CA SER A 108 -1.93 6.54 2.81
C SER A 108 -1.91 7.73 3.77
N SER A 109 -0.96 8.65 3.60
CA SER A 109 -0.98 9.90 4.39
C SER A 109 -2.21 10.77 4.14
N ARG A 110 -2.99 10.50 3.08
CA ARG A 110 -4.23 11.20 2.72
C ARG A 110 -5.49 10.41 3.10
N SER A 111 -5.37 9.43 4.00
CA SER A 111 -6.53 8.68 4.46
C SER A 111 -7.36 9.50 5.44
N ILE A 112 -8.66 9.61 5.17
CA ILE A 112 -9.62 10.27 6.07
C ILE A 112 -9.82 9.50 7.39
N TYR A 113 -9.38 8.24 7.44
CA TYR A 113 -9.40 7.38 8.63
C TYR A 113 -8.30 7.73 9.64
N ASN A 114 -7.38 8.63 9.30
CA ASN A 114 -6.36 9.10 10.22
C ASN A 114 -6.98 10.06 11.25
N HIS A 115 -7.15 9.58 12.48
CA HIS A 115 -7.57 10.37 13.63
C HIS A 115 -6.42 10.73 14.59
N VAL A 116 -5.20 10.31 14.26
CA VAL A 116 -4.01 10.46 15.12
C VAL A 116 -3.36 11.83 14.93
N ASP A 117 -3.34 12.32 13.70
CA ASP A 117 -2.72 13.58 13.32
C ASP A 117 -3.63 14.33 12.34
N SER A 118 -3.33 15.59 12.08
CA SER A 118 -3.90 16.37 10.99
C SER A 118 -3.85 15.61 9.66
N PHE A 119 -4.92 15.73 8.88
CA PHE A 119 -5.01 15.14 7.54
C PHE A 119 -3.79 15.54 6.71
N ASN A 120 -3.07 14.54 6.17
CA ASN A 120 -1.91 14.76 5.32
C ASN A 120 -0.80 15.63 5.95
N SER A 121 -0.60 15.49 7.28
CA SER A 121 0.51 16.12 8.01
C SER A 121 1.87 15.78 7.41
N MET A 122 2.86 16.64 7.62
CA MET A 122 4.22 16.39 7.14
C MET A 122 4.84 15.15 7.79
N THR A 123 4.57 14.93 9.08
CA THR A 123 5.02 13.73 9.81
C THR A 123 4.45 12.46 9.19
N LEU A 124 3.15 12.44 8.92
CA LEU A 124 2.49 11.26 8.36
C LEU A 124 2.99 10.99 6.94
N ARG A 125 3.12 12.04 6.12
CA ARG A 125 3.71 11.94 4.78
C ARG A 125 5.10 11.34 4.81
N GLN A 126 5.94 11.77 5.76
CA GLN A 126 7.30 11.23 5.91
C GLN A 126 7.28 9.76 6.35
N ASN A 127 6.39 9.38 7.27
CA ASN A 127 6.27 7.98 7.69
C ASN A 127 5.86 7.08 6.51
N PHE A 128 4.80 7.42 5.78
CA PHE A 128 4.43 6.65 4.59
C PHE A 128 5.56 6.65 3.54
N LYS A 129 6.17 7.81 3.25
CA LYS A 129 7.27 7.91 2.27
C LYS A 129 8.45 6.99 2.58
N LYS A 130 8.78 6.75 3.85
CA LYS A 130 9.88 5.84 4.26
C LYS A 130 9.65 4.38 3.86
N LEU A 131 8.42 3.99 3.50
CA LEU A 131 8.11 2.64 3.03
C LEU A 131 8.60 2.39 1.60
N CYS A 132 8.94 3.44 0.85
CA CYS A 132 9.40 3.35 -0.52
C CYS A 132 10.78 4.01 -0.66
N SER A 133 11.74 3.29 -1.23
CA SER A 133 13.11 3.80 -1.47
C SER A 133 13.20 4.79 -2.63
N ASP A 134 12.24 4.75 -3.55
CA ASP A 134 12.16 5.58 -4.76
C ASP A 134 11.68 7.03 -4.51
N GLY A 135 11.31 7.35 -3.26
CA GLY A 135 10.82 8.66 -2.90
C GLY A 135 9.35 8.91 -3.27
N THR A 136 8.56 7.86 -3.51
CA THR A 136 7.11 7.91 -3.72
C THR A 136 6.45 8.89 -2.75
N ARG A 137 5.70 9.85 -3.30
CA ARG A 137 5.18 10.98 -2.52
C ARG A 137 4.03 10.57 -1.60
N TYR A 138 3.18 9.66 -2.05
CA TYR A 138 2.00 9.17 -1.35
C TYR A 138 1.86 7.65 -1.48
N PRO A 139 2.74 6.85 -0.85
CA PRO A 139 2.62 5.40 -0.90
C PRO A 139 1.25 4.93 -0.41
N ILE A 140 0.73 3.88 -1.06
CA ILE A 140 -0.54 3.26 -0.70
C ILE A 140 -0.23 1.88 -0.13
N VAL A 141 -0.64 1.67 1.12
CA VAL A 141 -0.43 0.40 1.83
C VAL A 141 -1.75 -0.36 1.83
N ILE A 142 -1.74 -1.61 1.36
CA ILE A 142 -2.88 -2.53 1.44
C ILE A 142 -2.81 -3.36 2.72
N PHE A 143 -3.95 -3.47 3.39
CA PHE A 143 -4.19 -4.42 4.47
C PHE A 143 -5.33 -5.37 4.08
N ASN A 144 -5.28 -6.58 4.62
CA ASN A 144 -6.40 -7.51 4.58
C ASN A 144 -7.61 -6.94 5.34
N LYS A 145 -8.80 -7.22 4.84
CA LYS A 145 -10.08 -6.95 5.50
C LYS A 145 -10.88 -8.25 5.65
N SER A 146 -11.35 -8.52 6.86
CA SER A 146 -12.23 -9.66 7.10
C SER A 146 -13.64 -9.41 6.56
N LYS A 147 -14.15 -10.21 5.62
CA LYS A 147 -15.58 -10.15 5.17
C LYS A 147 -16.57 -10.18 6.33
N ARG A 148 -16.31 -11.07 7.30
CA ARG A 148 -17.23 -11.34 8.41
C ARG A 148 -17.26 -10.20 9.43
N THR A 149 -16.10 -9.68 9.82
CA THR A 149 -16.00 -8.69 10.90
C THR A 149 -15.81 -7.25 10.41
N GLN A 150 -15.53 -7.09 9.11
CA GLN A 150 -15.15 -5.82 8.49
C GLN A 150 -13.97 -5.15 9.20
N LYS A 151 -13.13 -5.94 9.89
CA LYS A 151 -11.94 -5.47 10.59
C LYS A 151 -10.73 -5.56 9.68
N VAL A 152 -9.84 -4.59 9.84
CA VAL A 152 -8.50 -4.56 9.26
C VAL A 152 -7.62 -5.56 10.00
N SER A 153 -6.87 -6.38 9.27
CA SER A 153 -5.88 -7.30 9.84
C SER A 153 -4.47 -7.01 9.30
N ASP A 154 -3.85 -7.99 8.65
CA ASP A 154 -2.44 -7.97 8.29
C ASP A 154 -2.16 -7.02 7.15
N VAL A 155 -1.01 -6.34 7.24
CA VAL A 155 -0.44 -5.62 6.10
C VAL A 155 -0.04 -6.64 5.03
N ARG A 156 -0.25 -6.30 3.76
CA ARG A 156 0.13 -7.20 2.65
C ARG A 156 1.15 -6.55 1.74
N PHE A 157 0.80 -5.39 1.20
CA PHE A 157 1.58 -4.77 0.13
C PHE A 157 1.71 -3.27 0.34
N VAL A 158 2.75 -2.69 -0.25
CA VAL A 158 2.87 -1.25 -0.48
C VAL A 158 3.07 -0.98 -1.96
N PHE A 159 2.31 -0.03 -2.51
CA PHE A 159 2.52 0.53 -3.83
C PHE A 159 3.47 1.72 -3.74
N CYS A 160 4.57 1.61 -4.46
CA CYS A 160 5.53 2.66 -4.76
C CYS A 160 5.45 2.98 -6.26
N ASN A 161 6.12 4.03 -6.73
CA ASN A 161 6.15 4.38 -8.15
C ASN A 161 6.98 3.38 -8.96
N ASP A 162 7.99 2.75 -8.33
CA ASP A 162 8.87 1.75 -8.94
C ASP A 162 8.37 0.31 -8.85
N GLY A 163 7.26 0.07 -8.14
CA GLY A 163 6.63 -1.24 -8.09
C GLY A 163 5.77 -1.49 -6.84
N ILE A 164 5.41 -2.76 -6.70
CA ILE A 164 4.60 -3.26 -5.59
C ILE A 164 5.47 -4.18 -4.76
N TYR A 165 5.50 -3.97 -3.45
CA TYR A 165 6.37 -4.73 -2.56
C TYR A 165 5.58 -5.39 -1.44
N GLU A 166 6.05 -6.57 -1.03
CA GLU A 166 5.56 -7.24 0.16
C GLU A 166 5.91 -6.44 1.42
N MET A 167 4.98 -6.47 2.36
CA MET A 167 5.10 -5.78 3.63
C MET A 167 5.12 -6.79 4.77
N ASN A 168 5.98 -6.54 5.74
CA ASN A 168 6.02 -7.30 6.98
C ASN A 168 5.67 -6.41 8.17
N PHE A 169 5.06 -7.04 9.17
CA PHE A 169 4.79 -6.46 10.47
C PHE A 169 5.83 -6.94 11.50
N SER A 170 6.62 -6.02 12.03
CA SER A 170 7.65 -6.31 13.03
C SER A 170 7.01 -6.45 14.42
N ASN A 171 6.96 -7.69 14.92
CA ASN A 171 6.35 -8.04 16.21
C ASN A 171 7.07 -7.46 17.44
N ASP A 172 8.31 -6.99 17.29
CA ASP A 172 9.13 -6.46 18.40
C ASP A 172 8.50 -5.23 19.08
N LEU A 173 7.60 -4.54 18.39
CA LEU A 173 6.86 -3.39 18.94
C LEU A 173 5.58 -3.79 19.68
N ILE A 174 5.02 -4.99 19.44
CA ILE A 174 3.85 -5.50 20.19
C ILE A 174 4.26 -6.02 21.56
N LEU A 175 5.39 -6.75 21.65
CA LEU A 175 5.88 -7.30 22.92
C LEU A 175 6.08 -6.20 23.97
N ASN A 176 6.68 -5.09 23.56
CA ASN A 176 6.86 -3.92 24.44
C ASN A 176 5.55 -3.21 24.80
N PHE A 177 4.50 -3.30 23.98
CA PHE A 177 3.20 -2.66 24.25
C PHE A 177 2.36 -3.49 25.23
N GLU A 178 2.32 -4.82 25.07
CA GLU A 178 1.64 -5.73 26.01
C GLU A 178 2.33 -5.75 27.38
N GLU A 179 3.66 -5.65 27.42
CA GLU A 179 4.44 -5.59 28.66
C GLU A 179 4.22 -4.26 29.40
N ASN A 180 4.14 -3.14 28.68
CA ASN A 180 3.80 -1.85 29.28
C ASN A 180 2.35 -1.76 29.76
N GLN A 181 1.38 -2.38 29.07
CA GLN A 181 0.00 -2.44 29.56
C GLN A 181 -0.13 -3.26 30.85
N LYS A 182 0.64 -4.35 31.00
CA LYS A 182 0.70 -5.12 32.26
C LYS A 182 1.30 -4.30 33.41
N ASN A 183 2.31 -3.47 33.14
CA ASN A 183 2.96 -2.65 34.17
C ASN A 183 2.14 -1.43 34.62
N THR A 184 1.13 -1.00 33.85
CA THR A 184 0.19 0.07 34.26
C THR A 184 -1.03 -0.42 35.06
N LEU A 185 -1.17 -1.73 35.24
CA LEU A 185 -2.28 -2.36 35.99
C LEU A 185 -1.84 -2.87 37.38
N PHE A 186 -0.65 -2.50 37.86
CA PHE A 186 -0.16 -2.77 39.21
C PHE A 186 0.22 -1.48 39.94
#